data_AF-A0A239DUJ1-F1
#
_entry.id   AF-A0A239DUJ1-F1
#
_cell.length_a   1.000
_cell.length_b   1.000
_cell.length_c   1.000
_cell.angle_alpha   90.00
_cell.angle_beta   90.00
_cell.angle_gamma   90.00
#
_symmetry.space_group_name_H-M   'P 1'
#
loop_
_entity.id
_entity.type
_entity.pdbx_description
1 polymer ?
#
loop_
_entity_poly.entity_id
_entity_poly.type
_entity_poly.pdbx_seq_one_letter_code
_entity_poly.pdbx_strand_id
1 'polypeptide(L)'
;MIKVKHPLERCNRTQEETITKLPEAERRFHELMFSYGNAVYRYHQAAAAHEPSHQDYEEWLEGLPLNIARDMAAKGFVWCRTVLSFTRYVQEKNDVGQEEYVRDLMGEEEFEEYRALTA
;
A
#
# COMPACT_ATOMS: atom_id res chain seq x y z
N MET A 1 -17.84 -0.70 9.22
CA MET A 1 -17.66 -1.67 8.12
C MET A 1 -16.33 -1.36 7.42
N ILE A 2 -15.59 -2.35 6.91
CA ILE A 2 -14.39 -2.08 6.08
C ILE A 2 -14.83 -1.39 4.77
N LYS A 3 -14.45 -0.13 4.59
CA LYS A 3 -14.83 0.69 3.45
C LYS A 3 -13.99 0.36 2.22
N VAL A 4 -12.67 0.28 2.38
CA VAL A 4 -11.77 -0.07 1.28
C VAL A 4 -11.50 -1.56 1.31
N LYS A 5 -11.99 -2.28 0.30
CA LYS A 5 -11.81 -3.73 0.18
C LYS A 5 -10.45 -4.10 -0.43
N HIS A 6 -9.93 -5.25 -0.01
CA HIS A 6 -8.78 -5.87 -0.64
C HIS A 6 -9.17 -6.38 -2.05
N PRO A 7 -8.27 -6.33 -3.05
CA PRO A 7 -8.53 -6.88 -4.39
C PRO A 7 -8.79 -8.39 -4.43
N LEU A 8 -8.55 -9.11 -3.34
CA LEU A 8 -8.71 -10.56 -3.25
C LEU A 8 -9.83 -10.88 -2.29
N GLU A 9 -10.86 -11.56 -2.80
CA GLU A 9 -12.08 -11.82 -2.04
C GLU A 9 -11.86 -12.64 -0.76
N ARG A 10 -10.90 -13.57 -0.79
CA ARG A 10 -10.52 -14.33 0.40
C ARG A 10 -10.07 -13.42 1.56
N CYS A 11 -9.38 -12.32 1.26
CA CYS A 11 -8.90 -11.37 2.26
C CYS A 11 -10.08 -10.60 2.84
N ASN A 12 -11.03 -10.14 2.01
CA ASN A 12 -12.24 -9.46 2.46
C ASN A 12 -13.01 -10.30 3.47
N ARG A 13 -13.27 -11.58 3.14
CA ARG A 13 -13.96 -12.51 4.04
C ARG A 13 -13.22 -12.69 5.36
N THR A 14 -11.90 -12.93 5.33
CA THR A 14 -11.11 -13.11 6.55
C THR A 14 -11.10 -11.85 7.43
N GLN A 15 -11.02 -10.66 6.83
CA GLN A 15 -11.04 -9.39 7.57
C GLN A 15 -12.41 -9.15 8.24
N GLU A 16 -13.51 -9.40 7.52
CA GLU A 16 -14.86 -9.30 8.06
C GLU A 16 -15.12 -10.30 9.20
N GLU A 17 -14.72 -11.57 9.00
CA GLU A 17 -14.80 -12.59 10.05
C GLU A 17 -13.98 -12.19 11.29
N THR A 18 -12.83 -11.55 11.10
CA THR A 18 -12.00 -11.06 12.20
C THR A 18 -12.76 -9.99 13.00
N ILE A 19 -13.33 -8.98 12.33
CA ILE A 19 -14.09 -7.92 13.00
C ILE A 19 -15.25 -8.46 13.82
N THR A 20 -16.00 -9.44 13.29
CA THR A 20 -17.16 -10.01 14.02
C THR A 20 -16.77 -10.74 15.31
N LYS A 21 -15.53 -11.24 15.39
CA LYS A 21 -14.99 -11.95 16.56
C LYS A 21 -14.36 -11.04 17.61
N LEU A 22 -14.07 -9.78 17.25
CA LEU A 22 -13.46 -8.82 18.15
C LEU A 22 -14.47 -8.24 19.16
N PRO A 23 -14.00 -7.82 20.36
CA PRO A 23 -14.78 -6.99 21.27
C PRO A 23 -15.25 -5.71 20.58
N GLU A 24 -16.46 -5.24 20.91
CA GLU A 24 -17.08 -4.08 20.25
C GLU A 24 -16.17 -2.84 20.24
N ALA A 25 -15.49 -2.57 21.36
CA ALA A 25 -14.56 -1.45 21.53
C ALA A 25 -13.37 -1.49 20.56
N GLU A 26 -12.99 -2.67 20.05
CA GLU A 26 -11.84 -2.84 19.14
C GLU A 26 -12.25 -2.85 17.66
N ARG A 27 -13.54 -3.02 17.36
CA ARG A 27 -14.03 -3.22 15.98
C ARG A 27 -13.74 -2.02 15.09
N ARG A 28 -14.03 -0.80 15.56
CA ARG A 28 -13.85 0.41 14.75
C ARG A 28 -12.40 0.62 14.33
N PHE A 29 -11.47 0.48 15.27
CA PHE A 29 -10.04 0.55 14.97
C PHE A 29 -9.63 -0.46 13.89
N HIS A 30 -10.08 -1.71 14.00
CA HIS A 30 -9.72 -2.74 13.01
C HIS A 30 -10.39 -2.52 11.65
N GLU A 31 -11.61 -1.99 11.60
CA GLU A 31 -12.25 -1.60 10.34
C GLU A 31 -11.46 -0.52 9.60
N LEU A 32 -11.00 0.49 10.34
CA LEU A 32 -10.16 1.56 9.82
C LEU A 32 -8.79 1.04 9.39
N MET A 33 -8.14 0.23 10.23
CA MET A 33 -6.84 -0.39 9.96
C MET A 33 -6.89 -1.27 8.70
N PHE A 34 -7.92 -2.10 8.54
CA PHE A 34 -8.09 -2.89 7.32
C PHE A 34 -8.37 -2.02 6.10
N SER A 35 -9.18 -0.97 6.24
CA SER A 35 -9.43 -0.05 5.13
C SER A 35 -8.15 0.67 4.69
N TYR A 36 -7.36 1.17 5.64
CA TYR A 36 -6.05 1.79 5.38
C TYR A 36 -5.08 0.79 4.74
N GLY A 37 -4.91 -0.40 5.32
CA GLY A 37 -4.01 -1.42 4.79
C GLY A 37 -4.41 -1.87 3.37
N ASN A 38 -5.71 -2.03 3.11
CA ASN A 38 -6.21 -2.36 1.78
C ASN A 38 -5.98 -1.21 0.78
N ALA A 39 -6.13 0.05 1.19
CA ALA A 39 -5.83 1.21 0.36
C ALA A 39 -4.34 1.29 0.01
N VAL A 40 -3.45 1.07 0.99
CA VAL A 40 -2.00 0.99 0.77
C VAL A 40 -1.63 -0.16 -0.18
N TYR A 41 -2.24 -1.33 0.00
CA TYR A 41 -2.02 -2.45 -0.92
C TYR A 41 -2.40 -2.08 -2.36
N ARG A 42 -3.57 -1.44 -2.54
CA ARG A 42 -4.04 -0.98 -3.86
C ARG A 42 -3.14 0.08 -4.46
N TYR A 43 -2.60 0.99 -3.65
CA TYR A 43 -1.60 1.98 -4.08
C TYR A 43 -0.40 1.28 -4.73
N HIS A 44 0.20 0.28 -4.07
CA HIS A 44 1.34 -0.44 -4.63
C HIS A 44 0.98 -1.27 -5.87
N GLN A 45 -0.21 -1.89 -5.89
CA GLN A 45 -0.68 -2.63 -7.05
C GLN A 45 -0.91 -1.73 -8.28
N ALA A 46 -1.43 -0.51 -8.05
CA ALA A 46 -1.71 0.45 -9.12
C ALA A 46 -0.45 0.95 -9.83
N ALA A 47 0.74 0.84 -9.22
CA ALA A 47 2.01 1.17 -9.85
C ALA A 47 2.24 0.42 -11.18
N ALA A 48 1.67 -0.79 -11.33
CA ALA A 48 1.78 -1.57 -12.55
C ALA A 48 1.12 -0.91 -13.77
N ALA A 49 0.12 -0.03 -13.55
CA ALA A 49 -0.58 0.69 -14.62
C ALA A 49 0.31 1.74 -15.32
N HIS A 50 1.39 2.18 -14.67
CA HIS A 50 2.38 3.09 -15.23
C HIS A 50 3.44 2.36 -16.10
N GLU A 51 3.28 1.06 -16.32
CA GLU A 51 4.20 0.22 -17.09
C GLU A 51 5.68 0.46 -16.73
N PRO A 52 6.10 0.19 -15.48
CA PRO A 52 7.46 0.47 -15.02
C PRO A 52 8.49 -0.10 -16.00
N SER A 53 9.49 0.69 -16.34
CA SER A 53 10.52 0.37 -17.31
C SER A 53 11.82 -0.11 -16.63
N HIS A 54 12.76 -0.63 -17.43
CA HIS A 54 14.10 -0.95 -16.93
C HIS A 54 14.85 0.32 -16.49
N GLN A 55 14.58 1.45 -17.15
CA GLN A 55 15.17 2.74 -16.77
C GLN A 55 14.70 3.19 -15.38
N ASP A 56 13.40 3.05 -15.08
CA ASP A 56 12.87 3.36 -13.74
C ASP A 56 13.57 2.53 -12.65
N TYR A 57 13.86 1.27 -12.96
CA TYR A 57 14.57 0.37 -12.07
C TYR A 57 16.02 0.78 -11.85
N GLU A 58 16.75 1.17 -12.90
CA GLU A 58 18.12 1.67 -12.78
C GLU A 58 18.18 2.98 -11.98
N GLU A 59 17.30 3.95 -12.29
CA GLU A 59 17.19 5.22 -11.57
C GLU A 59 16.84 4.99 -10.08
N TRP A 60 15.93 4.05 -9.80
CA TRP A 60 15.61 3.66 -8.42
C TRP A 60 16.82 3.04 -7.70
N LEU A 61 17.57 2.15 -8.35
CA LEU A 61 18.76 1.53 -7.76
C LEU A 61 19.84 2.57 -7.40
N GLU A 62 20.03 3.58 -8.25
CA GLU A 62 20.98 4.67 -8.02
C GLU A 62 20.65 5.50 -6.77
N GLY A 63 19.35 5.62 -6.43
CA GLY A 63 18.88 6.31 -5.24
C GLY A 63 18.98 5.50 -3.94
N LEU A 64 19.31 4.21 -4.00
CA LEU A 64 19.37 3.34 -2.82
C LEU A 64 20.75 3.34 -2.15
N PRO A 65 20.83 3.06 -0.83
CA PRO A 65 22.09 2.73 -0.17
C PRO A 65 22.78 1.55 -0.88
N LEU A 66 24.10 1.64 -1.09
CA LEU A 66 24.87 0.71 -1.93
C LEU A 66 24.64 -0.79 -1.60
N ASN A 67 24.53 -1.12 -0.31
CA ASN A 67 24.27 -2.49 0.13
C ASN A 67 22.88 -2.99 -0.29
N ILE A 68 21.87 -2.12 -0.26
CA ILE A 68 20.50 -2.42 -0.68
C ILE A 68 20.43 -2.45 -2.21
N ALA A 69 21.03 -1.47 -2.89
CA ALA A 69 21.11 -1.42 -4.34
C ALA A 69 21.71 -2.73 -4.91
N ARG A 70 22.79 -3.24 -4.31
CA ARG A 70 23.41 -4.50 -4.73
C ARG A 70 22.48 -5.71 -4.53
N ASP A 71 21.76 -5.78 -3.41
CA ASP A 71 20.82 -6.89 -3.16
C ASP A 71 19.63 -6.83 -4.13
N MET A 72 19.07 -5.64 -4.38
CA MET A 72 17.98 -5.46 -5.34
C MET A 72 18.44 -5.74 -6.77
N ALA A 73 19.64 -5.29 -7.14
CA ALA A 73 20.29 -5.59 -8.42
C ALA A 73 20.39 -7.10 -8.68
N ALA A 74 20.78 -7.87 -7.66
CA ALA A 74 20.89 -9.32 -7.74
C ALA A 74 19.55 -10.04 -7.92
N LYS A 75 18.44 -9.45 -7.45
CA LYS A 75 17.08 -9.99 -7.67
C LYS A 75 16.53 -9.65 -9.05
N GLY A 76 17.02 -8.57 -9.66
CA GLY A 76 16.69 -8.16 -11.01
C GLY A 76 15.35 -7.43 -11.12
N PHE A 77 15.17 -6.80 -12.28
CA PHE A 77 14.04 -5.91 -12.55
C PHE A 77 12.67 -6.57 -12.35
N VAL A 78 12.45 -7.76 -12.93
CA VAL A 78 11.14 -8.44 -12.91
C VAL A 78 10.68 -8.70 -11.47
N TRP A 79 11.58 -9.14 -10.59
CA TRP A 79 11.26 -9.35 -9.18
C TRP A 79 10.97 -8.03 -8.47
N CYS A 80 11.79 -7.01 -8.74
CA CYS A 80 11.68 -5.70 -8.11
C CYS A 80 10.36 -4.97 -8.43
N ARG A 81 9.65 -5.33 -9.51
CA ARG A 81 8.30 -4.79 -9.82
C ARG A 81 7.25 -5.01 -8.72
N THR A 82 7.52 -5.89 -7.76
CA THR A 82 6.64 -6.15 -6.61
C THR A 82 7.14 -5.56 -5.29
N VAL A 83 8.31 -4.93 -5.29
CA VAL A 83 8.93 -4.35 -4.10
C VAL A 83 8.23 -3.05 -3.74
N LEU A 84 7.87 -2.88 -2.46
CA LEU A 84 7.11 -1.72 -1.99
C LEU A 84 7.82 -0.39 -2.26
N SER A 85 9.13 -0.32 -2.03
CA SER A 85 9.90 0.91 -2.29
C SER A 85 10.04 1.22 -3.78
N PHE A 86 10.10 0.20 -4.65
CA PHE A 86 10.15 0.43 -6.11
C PHE A 86 8.78 0.85 -6.65
N THR A 87 7.72 0.16 -6.25
CA THR A 87 6.34 0.54 -6.64
C THR A 87 5.97 1.93 -6.12
N ARG A 88 6.43 2.31 -4.92
CA ARG A 88 6.31 3.69 -4.41
C ARG A 88 7.10 4.69 -5.25
N TYR A 89 8.36 4.38 -5.60
CA TYR A 89 9.14 5.23 -6.50
C TYR A 89 8.42 5.47 -7.84
N VAL A 90 7.87 4.42 -8.46
CA VAL A 90 7.09 4.53 -9.70
C VAL A 90 5.90 5.46 -9.51
N GLN A 91 5.13 5.27 -8.44
CA GLN A 91 3.95 6.08 -8.15
C GLN A 91 4.31 7.56 -7.93
N GLU A 92 5.31 7.84 -7.09
CA GLU A 92 5.74 9.21 -6.79
C GLU A 92 6.35 9.91 -8.02
N LYS A 93 7.08 9.18 -8.88
CA LYS A 93 7.57 9.70 -10.16
C LYS A 93 6.43 10.07 -11.13
N ASN A 94 5.25 9.46 -10.96
CA ASN A 94 4.05 9.75 -11.74
C ASN A 94 3.05 10.63 -10.96
N ASP A 95 3.54 11.41 -9.99
CA ASP A 95 2.75 12.35 -9.18
C ASP A 95 1.60 11.71 -8.38
N VAL A 96 1.71 10.42 -8.03
CA VAL A 96 0.74 9.71 -7.19
C VAL A 96 1.31 9.54 -5.78
N GLY A 97 0.95 10.45 -4.88
CA GLY A 97 1.30 10.39 -3.46
C GLY A 97 0.52 9.32 -2.70
N GLN A 98 1.20 8.53 -1.86
CA GLN A 98 0.56 7.45 -1.09
C GLN A 98 -0.52 7.98 -0.13
N GLU A 99 -0.25 9.08 0.57
CA GLU A 99 -1.17 9.63 1.57
C GLU A 99 -2.47 10.11 0.92
N GLU A 100 -2.36 10.92 -0.14
CA GLU A 100 -3.50 11.40 -0.91
C GLU A 100 -4.31 10.26 -1.51
N TYR A 101 -3.63 9.28 -2.14
CA TYR A 101 -4.28 8.10 -2.70
C TYR A 101 -5.09 7.31 -1.65
N VAL A 102 -4.50 7.11 -0.46
CA VAL A 102 -5.17 6.39 0.63
C VAL A 102 -6.34 7.19 1.18
N ARG A 103 -6.15 8.49 1.39
CA ARG A 103 -7.19 9.42 1.85
C ARG A 103 -8.38 9.47 0.89
N ASP A 104 -8.14 9.48 -0.42
CA ASP A 104 -9.22 9.48 -1.42
C ASP A 104 -10.05 8.19 -1.38
N LEU A 105 -9.40 7.03 -1.18
CA LEU A 105 -10.11 5.75 -1.07
C LEU A 105 -10.88 5.60 0.26
N MET A 106 -10.27 6.02 1.37
CA MET A 106 -10.90 5.95 2.68
C MET A 106 -11.94 7.06 2.88
N GLY A 107 -11.83 8.18 2.18
CA GLY A 107 -12.52 9.42 2.50
C GLY A 107 -11.93 10.12 3.73
N GLU A 108 -12.03 11.44 3.73
CA GLU A 108 -11.44 12.35 4.73
C GLU A 108 -11.72 11.93 6.18
N GLU A 109 -13.00 11.70 6.52
CA GLU A 109 -13.42 11.42 7.90
C GLU A 109 -12.78 10.15 8.48
N GLU A 110 -12.81 9.04 7.73
CA GLU A 110 -12.23 7.77 8.20
C GLU A 110 -10.70 7.80 8.19
N PHE A 111 -10.10 8.54 7.25
CA PHE A 111 -8.66 8.73 7.20
C PHE A 111 -8.17 9.50 8.43
N GLU A 112 -8.79 10.65 8.74
CA GLU A 112 -8.42 11.45 9.91
C GLU A 112 -8.72 10.74 11.23
N GLU A 113 -9.82 9.99 11.33
CA GLU A 113 -10.11 9.15 12.50
C GLU A 113 -8.99 8.12 12.71
N TYR A 114 -8.57 7.42 11.65
CA TYR A 114 -7.48 6.45 11.75
C TYR A 114 -6.14 7.10 12.13
N ARG A 115 -5.83 8.26 11.55
CA ARG A 115 -4.64 9.05 11.89
C ARG A 115 -4.64 9.45 13.36
N ALA A 116 -5.76 9.93 13.89
CA ALA A 116 -5.87 10.30 15.31
C ALA A 116 -5.67 9.13 16.28
N LEU A 117 -6.03 7.91 15.87
CA LEU A 117 -5.84 6.68 16.65
C LEU A 117 -4.42 6.09 16.58
N THR A 118 -3.59 6.58 15.65
CA THR A 118 -2.25 6.02 15.36
C THR A 118 -1.11 7.03 15.44
N ALA A 119 -1.42 8.29 15.74
CA ALA A 119 -0.47 9.36 16.04
C ALA A 119 0.13 9.20 17.44
#